data_AF-A0A7V4IKJ1-F1
#
_entry.id   AF-A0A7V4IKJ1-F1
#
_cell.length_a   1.000
_cell.length_b   1.000
_cell.length_c   1.000
_cell.angle_alpha   90.00
_cell.angle_beta   90.00
_cell.angle_gamma   90.00
#
_symmetry.space_group_name_H-M   'P 1'
#
loop_
_entity.id
_entity.type
_entity.pdbx_description
1 polymer ?
#
loop_
_entity_poly.entity_id
_entity_poly.type
_entity_poly.pdbx_seq_one_letter_code
_entity_poly.pdbx_strand_id
1 'polypeptide(L)' 'LEHYDLHAMKVSEKGSQAPVRVVCEFAANGDRWTTTGISDASTEAGLKALVDGLQWFLYQEKCCNLHKEKAA' A
#
# COMPACT_ATOMS: atom_id res chain seq x y z
N LEU A 1 -0.77 -4.43 18.65
CA LEU A 1 -1.14 -4.01 17.29
C LEU A 1 -2.51 -3.36 17.41
N GLU A 2 -2.49 -2.06 17.70
CA GLU A 2 -3.67 -1.26 17.96
C GLU A 2 -4.48 -1.09 16.66
N HIS A 3 -5.79 -1.15 16.77
CA HIS A 3 -6.71 -0.96 15.63
C HIS A 3 -6.59 0.47 15.11
N TYR A 4 -6.01 0.63 13.91
CA TYR A 4 -6.06 1.89 13.18
C TYR A 4 -7.38 1.99 12.44
N ASP A 5 -8.29 2.82 12.93
CA ASP A 5 -9.56 3.09 12.28
C ASP A 5 -9.38 4.28 11.32
N LEU A 6 -9.12 3.99 10.04
CA LEU A 6 -8.90 5.01 9.03
C LEU A 6 -10.24 5.66 8.67
N HIS A 7 -10.58 6.77 9.32
CA HIS A 7 -11.87 7.47 9.16
C HIS A 7 -12.22 7.88 7.71
N ALA A 8 -11.23 7.97 6.82
CA ALA A 8 -11.43 8.32 5.41
C ALA A 8 -12.20 7.25 4.61
N MET A 9 -12.31 6.02 5.12
CA MET A 9 -12.92 4.88 4.40
C MET A 9 -14.31 4.47 4.90
N LYS A 10 -15.00 5.31 5.68
CA LYS A 10 -16.36 5.01 6.15
C LYS A 10 -17.41 5.25 5.07
N VAL A 11 -17.17 4.71 3.87
CA VAL A 11 -18.15 4.65 2.79
C VAL A 11 -18.77 3.26 2.86
N SER A 12 -20.08 3.18 3.10
CA SER A 12 -20.82 1.92 2.98
C SER A 12 -20.89 1.57 1.50
N GLU A 13 -19.87 0.88 1.00
CA GLU A 13 -19.91 0.29 -0.33
C GLU A 13 -20.82 -0.95 -0.27
N LYS A 14 -21.85 -0.99 -1.11
CA LYS A 14 -22.43 -2.28 -1.51
C LYS A 14 -21.34 -2.97 -2.33
N GLY A 15 -20.79 -4.06 -1.83
CA GLY A 15 -19.76 -4.83 -2.53
C GLY A 15 -20.15 -5.04 -4.00
N SER A 16 -19.19 -4.83 -4.90
CA SER A 16 -19.34 -5.15 -6.30
C SER A 16 -19.66 -6.64 -6.44
N GLN A 17 -20.59 -7.01 -7.32
CA GLN A 17 -20.87 -8.43 -7.60
C GLN A 17 -19.72 -9.13 -8.36
N ALA A 18 -18.64 -8.39 -8.66
CA ALA A 18 -17.42 -8.89 -9.26
C ALA A 18 -16.19 -8.30 -8.56
N PRO A 19 -15.07 -9.05 -8.48
CA PRO A 19 -13.85 -8.58 -7.85
C PRO A 19 -13.30 -7.34 -8.56
N VAL A 20 -13.01 -6.31 -7.78
CA VAL A 20 -12.38 -5.06 -8.22
C VAL A 20 -10.87 -5.17 -8.03
N ARG A 21 -10.11 -4.75 -9.05
CA ARG A 21 -8.65 -4.60 -8.99
C ARG A 21 -8.29 -3.12 -9.00
N VAL A 22 -7.55 -2.67 -7.99
CA VAL A 22 -7.00 -1.31 -7.92
C VAL A 22 -5.49 -1.38 -8.07
N VAL A 23 -4.94 -0.52 -8.93
CA VAL A 23 -3.49 -0.34 -9.10
C VAL A 23 -3.12 1.00 -8.50
N CYS A 24 -2.07 1.03 -7.68
CA CYS A 24 -1.49 2.24 -7.13
C CYS A 24 -0.08 2.42 -7.69
N GLU A 25 0.19 3.59 -8.25
CA GLU A 25 1.54 4.00 -8.66
C GLU A 25 2.13 4.92 -7.61
N PHE A 26 3.40 4.68 -7.28
CA PHE A 26 4.15 5.45 -6.30
C PHE A 26 5.42 6.00 -6.93
N ALA A 27 5.88 7.14 -6.42
CA ALA A 27 7.17 7.71 -6.75
C ALA A 27 7.79 8.36 -5.50
N ALA A 28 9.02 8.00 -5.17
CA ALA A 28 9.79 8.60 -4.08
C ALA A 28 11.28 8.47 -4.36
N ASN A 29 12.08 9.48 -4.02
CA ASN A 29 13.55 9.46 -4.14
C ASN A 29 14.10 9.07 -5.53
N GLY A 30 13.34 9.35 -6.60
CA GLY A 30 13.68 8.97 -7.98
C GLY A 30 13.27 7.55 -8.38
N ASP A 31 12.83 6.73 -7.42
CA ASP A 31 12.31 5.40 -7.66
C ASP A 31 10.81 5.43 -7.94
N ARG A 32 10.35 4.44 -8.72
CA ARG A 32 8.94 4.21 -9.03
C ARG A 32 8.60 2.74 -8.83
N TRP A 33 7.44 2.49 -8.23
CA TRP A 33 6.91 1.16 -8.06
C TRP A 33 5.39 1.19 -8.13
N THR A 34 4.81 0.02 -8.36
CA THR A 34 3.37 -0.15 -8.45
C THR A 34 2.94 -1.33 -7.59
N THR A 35 1.78 -1.20 -6.95
CA THR A 35 1.15 -2.31 -6.22
C THR A 35 -0.27 -2.50 -6.71
N THR A 36 -0.85 -3.66 -6.37
CA THR A 36 -2.19 -4.02 -6.80
C THR A 36 -2.93 -4.65 -5.64
N GLY A 37 -4.15 -4.18 -5.40
CA GLY A 37 -5.06 -4.75 -4.42
C GLY A 37 -6.33 -5.26 -5.11
N ILE A 38 -6.84 -6.39 -4.62
CA ILE A 38 -8.04 -7.03 -5.16
C ILE A 38 -9.02 -7.30 -4.01
N SER A 39 -10.26 -6.89 -4.19
CA SER A 39 -11.39 -7.18 -3.30
C SER A 39 -12.71 -6.96 -4.04
N ASP A 40 -13.80 -7.52 -3.53
CA ASP A 40 -15.16 -7.21 -3.98
C ASP A 40 -15.59 -5.78 -3.58
N ALA A 41 -14.87 -5.13 -2.67
CA ALA A 41 -15.03 -3.71 -2.34
C ALA A 41 -13.86 -2.89 -2.91
N SER A 42 -14.16 -1.84 -3.68
CA SER A 42 -13.15 -0.95 -4.28
C SER A 42 -12.31 -0.26 -3.21
N THR A 43 -12.93 0.13 -2.10
CA THR A 43 -12.23 0.80 -1.00
C THR A 43 -11.23 -0.15 -0.33
N GLU A 44 -11.62 -1.41 -0.11
CA GLU A 44 -10.70 -2.41 0.47
C GLU A 44 -9.56 -2.76 -0.50
N ALA A 45 -9.87 -2.92 -1.80
CA ALA A 45 -8.87 -3.14 -2.83
C ALA A 45 -7.85 -1.99 -2.89
N GLY A 46 -8.31 -0.74 -2.80
CA GLY A 46 -7.46 0.44 -2.71
C GLY A 46 -6.59 0.46 -1.46
N LEU A 47 -7.15 0.14 -0.29
CA LEU A 47 -6.38 0.08 0.96
C LEU A 47 -5.27 -0.97 0.89
N LYS A 48 -5.57 -2.16 0.37
CA LYS A 48 -4.57 -3.23 0.18
C LYS A 48 -3.42 -2.76 -0.70
N ALA A 49 -3.73 -2.19 -1.86
CA ALA A 49 -2.72 -1.65 -2.77
C ALA A 49 -1.86 -0.58 -2.07
N LEU A 50 -2.51 0.35 -1.36
CA LEU A 50 -1.83 1.45 -0.68
C LEU A 50 -0.87 0.95 0.42
N VAL A 51 -1.36 0.07 1.29
CA VAL A 51 -0.58 -0.48 2.40
C VAL A 51 0.61 -1.28 1.88
N ASP A 52 0.42 -2.14 0.88
CA ASP A 52 1.51 -2.91 0.28
C ASP A 52 2.60 -1.99 -0.29
N GLY A 53 2.21 -0.90 -0.95
CA GLY A 53 3.16 0.05 -1.52
C GLY A 53 3.98 0.78 -0.47
N LEU A 54 3.36 1.19 0.63
CA LEU A 54 4.03 1.83 1.76
C LEU A 54 4.92 0.83 2.52
N GLN A 55 4.47 -0.41 2.72
CA GLN A 55 5.27 -1.46 3.35
C GLN A 55 6.51 -1.79 2.53
N TRP A 56 6.38 -1.89 1.21
CA TRP A 56 7.51 -2.08 0.31
C TRP A 56 8.51 -0.93 0.43
N PHE A 57 8.04 0.32 0.40
CA PHE A 57 8.91 1.49 0.54
C PHE A 57 9.68 1.49 1.86
N LEU A 58 8.98 1.29 2.98
CA LEU A 58 9.61 1.25 4.31
C LEU A 58 10.58 0.06 4.46
N TYR A 59 10.29 -1.07 3.81
CA TYR A 59 11.20 -2.20 3.77
C TYR A 59 12.49 -1.85 3.01
N GLN A 60 12.36 -1.23 1.84
CA GLN A 60 13.51 -0.77 1.05
C GLN A 60 14.34 0.27 1.82
N GLU A 61 13.72 1.25 2.47
CA GLU A 61 14.46 2.23 3.27
C GLU A 61 15.24 1.57 4.41
N LYS A 62 14.64 0.63 5.13
CA LYS A 62 15.33 -0.12 6.19
C LYS A 62 16.49 -0.94 5.65
N CYS A 63 16.30 -1.65 4.54
CA CYS A 63 17.35 -2.46 3.92
C CYS A 63 18.47 -1.62 3.29
N CYS A 64 18.15 -0.51 2.61
CA CYS A 64 19.15 0.40 2.04
C CYS A 64 19.95 1.14 3.12
N ASN A 65 19.36 1.50 4.25
CA ASN A 65 20.09 2.10 5.37
C ASN A 65 21.06 1.11 6.04
N LEU A 66 20.68 -0.18 6.13
CA LEU A 66 21.57 -1.26 6.61
C LEU A 66 22.82 -1.45 5.73
N HIS A 67 22.75 -1.15 4.43
CA HIS A 67 23.90 -1.23 3.53
C HIS A 67 24.82 0.00 3.61
N LYS A 68 24.28 1.18 3.92
CA LYS A 68 25.09 2.40 4.10
C LYS A 68 25.89 2.39 5.39
N GLU A 69 25.33 1.84 6.47
CA GLU A 69 26.05 1.72 7.76
C GLU A 69 27.13 0.63 7.77
N LYS A 70 27.04 -0.39 6.91
CA LYS A 70 28.08 -1.42 6.78
C LYS A 70 29.22 -1.05 5.83
N ALA A 71 29.07 0.03 5.08
CA ALA A 71 30.05 0.53 4.12
C ALA A 71 30.78 1.79 4.59
N ALA A 72 30.48 2.27 5.80
CA ALA A 72 31.14 3.36 6.52
C ALA A 72 31.99 2.80 7.67
#